data_AF-A0A7N2R369-F1
#
_entry.id   AF-A0A7N2R369-F1
#
_cell.length_a   1.000
_cell.length_b   1.000
_cell.length_c   1.000
_cell.angle_alpha   90.00
_cell.angle_beta   90.00
_cell.angle_gamma   90.00
#
_symmetry.space_group_name_H-M   'P 1'
#
loop_
_entity.id
_entity.type
_entity.pdbx_description
1 polymer ?
#
loop_
_entity_poly.entity_id
_entity_poly.type
_entity_poly.pdbx_seq_one_letter_code
_entity_poly.pdbx_strand_id
1 'polypeptide(L)'
;MSTPGATSSSVSSLTPRWKYDVFLSFRGEDTRNNFTDHLYAALQRKGIVTFRDEEGLEKGESISPALLKAIEESSHESEYIQDIVDVILQKLSSSFSSNTNNLVGIDSSAEELITLYYDCGNKVCMTGICGMGGLGKTTLARVVYDKFCSHFEGSSFIANVREESEKYGLLQLQKQLLADIMEDGNIDIRDVYQGVDMIKKRLCIKKVLLVLDDVNQIDQLEKLCGEYGWFGLESWIIITTRDEHLLVQHGVHKIFKPNSLNSDVALKLLCLKALKNEQPKEGYMQLSQECVRYANGLPLALVTLGSFLAGRTMDEWQSALESFKKIPKREIFDILKVSYDELEEMWKEIFLDIACFFRGKTKDRVVEILEKCGFDARISISVLIDKSLLTIENNKLCMHGLVQEMGKEIIRQESRGEPGKRCRLWLIEDLFHVLTKDTVRQRKSYKFISVKKID
;
A
#
# COMPACT_ATOMS: atom_id res chain seq x y z
N MET A 1 -16.48 -58.96 -32.37
CA MET A 1 -15.35 -59.04 -33.31
C MET A 1 -15.55 -58.01 -34.40
N SER A 2 -14.56 -57.14 -34.57
CA SER A 2 -14.19 -56.40 -35.78
C SER A 2 -15.09 -55.28 -36.34
N THR A 3 -14.60 -54.06 -36.10
CA THR A 3 -14.57 -52.79 -36.87
C THR A 3 -15.27 -52.66 -38.23
N PRO A 4 -15.70 -51.42 -38.54
CA PRO A 4 -15.15 -50.72 -39.71
C PRO A 4 -14.62 -49.32 -39.37
N GLY A 5 -13.61 -48.89 -40.14
CA GLY A 5 -12.85 -47.67 -39.93
C GLY A 5 -13.48 -46.40 -40.50
N ALA A 6 -13.04 -45.28 -39.94
CA ALA A 6 -13.24 -43.94 -40.48
C ALA A 6 -11.87 -43.27 -40.64
N THR A 7 -11.60 -42.84 -41.87
CA THR A 7 -10.48 -42.01 -42.32
C THR A 7 -10.47 -40.65 -41.62
N SER A 8 -9.34 -40.28 -41.04
CA SER A 8 -9.04 -38.95 -40.51
C SER A 8 -7.96 -38.30 -41.37
N SER A 9 -8.29 -37.13 -41.90
CA SER A 9 -7.46 -36.23 -42.70
C SER A 9 -6.23 -35.74 -41.94
N SER A 10 -5.05 -35.96 -42.51
CA SER A 10 -3.78 -35.43 -42.03
C SER A 10 -3.72 -33.90 -42.18
N VAL A 11 -3.85 -33.21 -41.06
CA VAL A 11 -3.44 -31.80 -40.92
C VAL A 11 -1.91 -31.77 -40.94
N SER A 12 -1.34 -31.28 -42.03
CA SER A 12 0.09 -31.02 -42.15
C SER A 12 0.47 -29.90 -41.17
N SER A 13 0.93 -30.28 -39.97
CA SER A 13 1.58 -29.36 -39.05
C SER A 13 2.87 -28.85 -39.69
N LEU A 14 2.89 -27.57 -40.05
CA LEU A 14 4.10 -26.83 -40.38
C LEU A 14 5.11 -27.05 -39.25
N THR A 15 6.22 -27.71 -39.56
CA THR A 15 7.37 -27.86 -38.65
C THR A 15 7.88 -26.47 -38.25
N PRO A 16 8.19 -26.20 -36.97
CA PRO A 16 8.83 -24.95 -36.58
C PRO A 16 10.13 -24.77 -37.36
N ARG A 17 10.33 -23.57 -37.94
CA ARG A 17 11.47 -23.25 -38.82
C ARG A 17 12.76 -22.96 -38.04
N TRP A 18 12.73 -23.12 -36.72
CA TRP A 18 13.77 -22.72 -35.78
C TRP A 18 14.16 -23.91 -34.92
N LYS A 19 15.46 -24.06 -34.68
CA LYS A 19 16.06 -25.16 -33.91
C LYS A 19 16.21 -24.81 -32.42
N TYR A 20 16.26 -23.52 -32.11
CA TYR A 20 16.38 -22.97 -30.77
C TYR A 20 15.26 -21.96 -30.52
N ASP A 21 14.74 -21.98 -29.30
CA ASP A 21 13.73 -21.05 -28.81
C ASP A 21 14.37 -19.71 -28.44
N VAL A 22 15.53 -19.75 -27.79
CA VAL A 22 16.25 -18.59 -27.25
C VAL A 22 17.75 -18.67 -27.56
N PHE A 23 18.36 -17.54 -27.90
CA PHE A 23 19.81 -17.38 -28.06
C PHE A 23 20.38 -16.56 -26.89
N LEU A 24 21.21 -17.18 -26.05
CA LEU A 24 21.89 -16.50 -24.93
C LEU A 24 23.30 -16.07 -25.34
N SER A 25 23.47 -14.77 -25.58
CA SER A 25 24.77 -14.12 -25.77
C SER A 25 25.11 -13.21 -24.60
N PHE A 26 26.36 -13.31 -24.14
CA PHE A 26 26.85 -12.57 -22.98
C PHE A 26 28.35 -12.36 -23.15
N ARG A 27 28.86 -11.24 -22.63
CA ARG A 27 30.28 -10.87 -22.71
C ARG A 27 30.93 -10.93 -21.34
N GLY A 28 32.15 -11.49 -21.30
CA GLY A 28 33.00 -11.52 -20.12
C GLY A 28 32.88 -12.81 -19.33
N GLU A 29 34.02 -13.26 -18.80
CA GLU A 29 34.15 -14.46 -17.98
C GLU A 29 33.36 -14.33 -16.65
N ASP A 30 33.27 -13.11 -16.11
CA ASP A 30 32.60 -12.80 -14.83
C ASP A 30 31.07 -12.96 -14.84
N THR A 31 30.41 -12.77 -16.00
CA THR A 31 28.94 -12.93 -16.11
C THR A 31 28.55 -14.36 -16.51
N ARG A 32 29.50 -15.15 -17.04
CA ARG A 32 29.29 -16.52 -17.54
C ARG A 32 29.04 -17.52 -16.41
N ASN A 33 29.83 -17.43 -15.33
CA ASN A 33 29.88 -18.43 -14.24
C ASN A 33 28.90 -18.15 -13.08
N ASN A 34 28.04 -17.15 -13.21
CA ASN A 34 27.05 -16.77 -12.20
C ASN A 34 25.67 -16.66 -12.86
N PHE A 35 25.34 -15.45 -13.34
CA PHE A 35 23.98 -15.12 -13.75
C PHE A 35 23.55 -15.94 -14.97
N THR A 36 24.44 -16.05 -15.95
CA THR A 36 24.18 -16.74 -17.21
C THR A 36 23.99 -18.24 -17.02
N ASP A 37 24.80 -18.90 -16.18
CA ASP A 37 24.61 -20.32 -15.83
C ASP A 37 23.26 -20.57 -15.16
N HIS A 38 22.90 -19.71 -14.20
CA HIS A 38 21.63 -19.82 -13.50
C HIS A 38 20.43 -19.55 -14.41
N LEU A 39 20.57 -18.65 -15.38
CA LEU A 39 19.55 -18.35 -16.38
C LEU A 39 19.40 -19.50 -17.38
N TYR A 40 20.51 -20.01 -17.93
CA TYR A 40 20.52 -21.16 -18.83
C TYR A 40 19.88 -22.41 -18.18
N ALA A 41 20.26 -22.72 -16.94
CA ALA A 41 19.68 -23.84 -16.20
C ALA A 41 18.19 -23.65 -15.86
N ALA A 42 17.71 -22.40 -15.75
CA ALA A 42 16.29 -22.13 -15.53
C ALA A 42 15.47 -22.32 -16.82
N LEU A 43 15.96 -21.82 -17.95
CA LEU A 43 15.32 -21.99 -19.26
C LEU A 43 15.20 -23.47 -19.65
N GLN A 44 16.26 -24.25 -19.43
CA GLN A 44 16.25 -25.70 -19.65
C GLN A 44 15.20 -26.43 -18.78
N ARG A 45 15.07 -26.05 -17.50
CA ARG A 45 14.04 -26.63 -16.60
C ARG A 45 12.61 -26.32 -17.02
N LYS A 46 12.41 -25.25 -17.79
CA LYS A 46 11.12 -24.83 -18.34
C LYS A 46 10.83 -25.41 -19.72
N GLY A 47 11.74 -26.22 -20.27
CA GLY A 47 11.58 -26.83 -21.58
C GLY A 47 11.88 -25.89 -22.74
N ILE A 48 12.53 -24.75 -22.49
CA ILE A 48 12.91 -23.77 -23.51
C ILE A 48 14.26 -24.19 -24.09
N VAL A 49 14.27 -24.59 -25.36
CA VAL A 49 15.45 -25.07 -26.10
C VAL A 49 16.39 -23.89 -26.38
N THR A 50 17.37 -23.71 -25.51
CA THR A 50 18.22 -22.51 -25.53
C THR A 50 19.59 -22.80 -26.14
N PHE A 51 20.04 -21.98 -27.10
CA PHE A 51 21.43 -21.97 -27.56
C PHE A 51 22.27 -21.09 -26.62
N ARG A 52 23.44 -21.60 -26.21
CA ARG A 52 24.40 -20.87 -25.38
C ARG A 52 25.70 -20.71 -26.15
N ASP A 53 26.18 -19.47 -26.22
CA ASP A 53 27.46 -19.16 -26.87
C ASP A 53 28.65 -19.70 -26.06
N GLU A 54 29.56 -20.44 -26.70
CA GLU A 54 30.78 -20.99 -26.10
C GLU A 54 32.04 -20.29 -26.65
N GLU A 55 32.88 -19.86 -25.70
CA GLU A 55 34.11 -19.06 -25.84
C GLU A 55 33.98 -17.64 -26.44
N GLY A 56 34.78 -16.72 -25.89
CA GLY A 56 34.59 -15.28 -26.02
C GLY A 56 34.98 -14.75 -27.39
N LEU A 57 34.05 -14.06 -28.06
CA LEU A 57 34.37 -13.22 -29.20
C LEU A 57 35.19 -12.02 -28.75
N GLU A 58 36.50 -12.04 -29.01
CA GLU A 58 37.35 -10.87 -28.90
C GLU A 58 36.92 -9.81 -29.92
N LYS A 59 37.06 -8.53 -29.55
CA LYS A 59 36.61 -7.40 -30.36
C LYS A 59 37.46 -7.32 -31.64
N GLY A 60 36.92 -7.83 -32.76
CA GLY A 60 37.58 -7.80 -34.07
C GLY A 60 37.67 -9.15 -34.78
N GLU A 61 37.25 -10.25 -34.17
CA GLU A 61 37.20 -11.55 -34.85
C GLU A 61 35.91 -11.75 -35.66
N SER A 62 36.02 -12.51 -36.75
CA SER A 62 34.88 -12.91 -37.57
C SER A 62 33.98 -13.86 -36.78
N ILE A 63 32.69 -13.54 -36.70
CA ILE A 63 31.68 -14.40 -36.07
C ILE A 63 31.74 -15.80 -36.69
N SER A 64 31.82 -16.84 -35.86
CA SER A 64 31.93 -18.21 -36.35
C SER A 64 30.69 -18.58 -37.19
N PRO A 65 30.84 -19.35 -38.28
CA PRO A 65 29.71 -19.81 -39.10
C PRO A 65 28.67 -20.61 -38.29
N ALA A 66 29.11 -21.27 -37.21
CA ALA A 66 28.23 -21.98 -36.29
C ALA A 66 27.34 -21.01 -35.48
N LEU A 67 27.89 -19.86 -35.06
CA LEU A 67 27.14 -18.84 -34.32
C LEU A 67 26.15 -18.09 -35.22
N LEU A 68 26.55 -17.73 -36.44
CA LEU A 68 25.65 -17.12 -37.43
C LEU A 68 24.45 -18.03 -37.75
N LYS A 69 24.72 -19.33 -37.92
CA LYS A 69 23.68 -20.33 -38.16
C LYS A 69 22.75 -20.50 -36.95
N ALA A 70 23.28 -20.46 -35.72
CA ALA A 70 22.45 -20.53 -34.52
C ALA A 70 21.53 -19.31 -34.35
N ILE A 71 22.01 -18.11 -34.72
CA ILE A 71 21.21 -16.87 -34.73
C ILE A 71 20.09 -16.95 -35.79
N GLU A 72 20.40 -17.43 -37.00
CA GLU A 72 19.40 -17.66 -38.05
C GLU A 72 18.35 -18.74 -37.69
N GLU A 73 18.75 -19.72 -36.87
CA GLU A 73 17.91 -20.82 -36.41
C GLU A 73 17.17 -20.52 -35.09
N SER A 74 17.20 -19.28 -34.58
CA SER A 74 16.52 -18.84 -33.35
C SER A 74 15.32 -17.92 -33.62
N SER A 75 14.28 -17.99 -32.79
CA SER A 75 13.01 -17.23 -32.96
C SER A 75 12.99 -15.86 -32.25
N HIS A 76 12.01 -15.00 -32.55
CA HIS A 76 11.98 -13.59 -32.11
C HIS A 76 11.86 -13.40 -30.58
N GLU A 77 12.69 -12.49 -30.06
CA GLU A 77 13.02 -12.27 -28.63
C GLU A 77 11.85 -11.91 -27.69
N SER A 78 10.70 -11.45 -28.19
CA SER A 78 9.69 -10.81 -27.33
C SER A 78 8.86 -11.76 -26.45
N GLU A 79 8.65 -13.01 -26.89
CA GLU A 79 7.76 -13.94 -26.18
C GLU A 79 8.45 -14.59 -24.96
N TYR A 80 9.78 -14.74 -25.01
CA TYR A 80 10.59 -15.31 -23.91
C TYR A 80 11.15 -14.29 -22.92
N ILE A 81 11.18 -13.00 -23.28
CA ILE A 81 11.51 -11.93 -22.32
C ILE A 81 10.50 -11.95 -21.17
N GLN A 82 9.21 -12.18 -21.44
CA GLN A 82 8.20 -12.27 -20.39
C GLN A 82 8.48 -13.43 -19.44
N ASP A 83 8.82 -14.61 -19.97
CA ASP A 83 9.21 -15.77 -19.16
C ASP A 83 10.48 -15.52 -18.33
N ILE A 84 11.46 -14.79 -18.86
CA ILE A 84 12.68 -14.41 -18.14
C ILE A 84 12.36 -13.39 -17.04
N VAL A 85 11.53 -12.39 -17.34
CA VAL A 85 11.03 -11.39 -16.39
C VAL A 85 10.27 -12.09 -15.27
N ASP A 86 9.39 -13.04 -15.58
CA ASP A 86 8.62 -13.83 -14.61
C ASP A 86 9.55 -14.68 -13.72
N VAL A 87 10.61 -15.28 -14.27
CA VAL A 87 11.61 -16.03 -13.50
C VAL A 87 12.43 -15.11 -12.58
N ILE A 88 12.77 -13.90 -13.02
CA ILE A 88 13.47 -12.90 -12.21
C ILE A 88 12.53 -12.38 -11.10
N LEU A 89 11.28 -12.06 -11.43
CA LEU A 89 10.24 -11.68 -10.47
C LEU A 89 10.00 -12.79 -9.44
N GLN A 90 10.00 -14.06 -9.85
CA GLN A 90 9.86 -15.19 -8.94
C GLN A 90 11.09 -15.39 -8.02
N LYS A 91 12.30 -15.14 -8.54
CA LYS A 91 13.52 -15.15 -7.72
C LYS A 91 13.57 -13.96 -6.75
N LEU A 92 13.11 -12.80 -7.18
CA LEU A 92 12.92 -11.66 -6.30
C LEU A 92 11.85 -11.99 -5.26
N SER A 93 10.70 -12.56 -5.61
CA SER A 93 9.63 -12.85 -4.65
C SER A 93 10.04 -13.86 -3.59
N SER A 94 10.71 -14.96 -3.98
CA SER A 94 11.29 -15.94 -3.06
C SER A 94 12.35 -15.34 -2.10
N SER A 95 12.95 -14.20 -2.43
CA SER A 95 13.88 -13.50 -1.54
C SER A 95 13.17 -12.71 -0.41
N PHE A 96 11.84 -12.52 -0.46
CA PHE A 96 11.08 -11.87 0.63
C PHE A 96 10.93 -12.78 1.87
N SER A 97 11.20 -14.08 1.75
CA SER A 97 10.90 -15.05 2.81
C SER A 97 11.98 -15.20 3.88
N SER A 98 13.20 -14.67 3.69
CA SER A 98 14.34 -15.01 4.57
C SER A 98 14.48 -14.14 5.83
N ASN A 99 13.87 -12.95 5.90
CA ASN A 99 14.06 -12.01 7.02
C ASN A 99 12.76 -11.40 7.61
N THR A 100 11.60 -11.96 7.32
CA THR A 100 10.30 -11.34 7.64
C THR A 100 9.44 -12.17 8.58
N ASN A 101 10.03 -12.72 9.65
CA ASN A 101 9.36 -13.58 10.66
C ASN A 101 8.07 -12.99 11.31
N ASN A 102 7.64 -11.78 10.95
CA ASN A 102 6.47 -11.09 11.47
C ASN A 102 5.62 -10.37 10.41
N LEU A 103 5.90 -10.49 9.12
CA LEU A 103 5.18 -9.78 8.06
C LEU A 103 4.29 -10.76 7.31
N VAL A 104 2.98 -10.55 7.38
CA VAL A 104 1.97 -11.44 6.80
C VAL A 104 1.18 -10.66 5.77
N GLY A 105 1.10 -11.17 4.54
CA GLY A 105 0.31 -10.55 3.46
C GLY A 105 0.93 -9.30 2.84
N ILE A 106 2.22 -9.05 3.06
CA ILE A 106 2.94 -7.92 2.44
C ILE A 106 3.52 -8.31 1.07
N ASP A 107 3.82 -9.59 0.84
CA ASP A 107 4.51 -10.06 -0.35
C ASP A 107 3.80 -9.65 -1.65
N SER A 108 2.48 -9.87 -1.74
CA SER A 108 1.71 -9.50 -2.94
C SER A 108 1.68 -7.99 -3.18
N SER A 109 1.57 -7.18 -2.12
CA SER A 109 1.60 -5.72 -2.23
C SER A 109 3.00 -5.22 -2.63
N ALA A 110 4.05 -5.89 -2.17
CA ALA A 110 5.42 -5.57 -2.54
C ALA A 110 5.70 -5.93 -4.00
N GLU A 111 5.24 -7.10 -4.46
CA GLU A 111 5.33 -7.52 -5.87
C GLU A 111 4.64 -6.54 -6.82
N GLU A 112 3.43 -6.08 -6.46
CA GLU A 112 2.71 -5.08 -7.26
C GLU A 112 3.47 -3.74 -7.31
N LEU A 113 4.00 -3.28 -6.17
CA LEU A 113 4.79 -2.05 -6.12
C LEU A 113 6.09 -2.16 -6.94
N ILE A 114 6.76 -3.31 -6.90
CA ILE A 114 7.95 -3.60 -7.72
C ILE A 114 7.59 -3.60 -9.21
N THR A 115 6.44 -4.18 -9.57
CA THR A 115 5.96 -4.19 -10.96
C THR A 115 5.76 -2.77 -11.47
N LEU A 116 5.13 -1.90 -10.68
CA LEU A 116 4.99 -0.48 -10.99
C LEU A 116 6.34 0.23 -11.23
N TYR A 117 7.38 -0.18 -10.52
CA TYR A 117 8.74 0.33 -10.74
C TYR A 117 9.32 -0.14 -12.07
N TYR A 118 9.26 -1.44 -12.38
CA TYR A 118 9.77 -1.95 -13.66
C TYR A 118 9.01 -1.41 -14.87
N ASP A 119 7.70 -1.14 -14.74
CA ASP A 119 6.90 -0.48 -15.77
C ASP A 119 7.37 0.96 -16.09
N CYS A 120 8.19 1.59 -15.24
CA CYS A 120 8.81 2.88 -15.54
C CYS A 120 9.97 2.76 -16.55
N GLY A 121 10.55 1.56 -16.73
CA GLY A 121 11.73 1.34 -17.55
C GLY A 121 12.92 2.18 -17.08
N ASN A 122 13.69 2.72 -18.02
CA ASN A 122 14.92 3.47 -17.71
C ASN A 122 14.67 4.94 -17.33
N LYS A 123 13.52 5.26 -16.74
CA LYS A 123 13.12 6.62 -16.32
C LYS A 123 13.06 6.71 -14.79
N VAL A 124 13.01 7.93 -14.28
CA VAL A 124 12.70 8.17 -12.86
C VAL A 124 11.27 7.71 -12.58
N CYS A 125 11.12 6.90 -11.53
CA CYS A 125 9.83 6.37 -11.13
C CYS A 125 9.42 6.97 -9.78
N MET A 126 8.33 7.75 -9.77
CA MET A 126 7.71 8.24 -8.54
C MET A 126 6.42 7.47 -8.30
N THR A 127 6.33 6.79 -7.16
CA THR A 127 5.18 5.98 -6.76
C THR A 127 4.63 6.45 -5.43
N GLY A 128 3.34 6.75 -5.38
CA GLY A 128 2.63 7.07 -4.15
C GLY A 128 1.98 5.82 -3.55
N ILE A 129 2.15 5.58 -2.25
CA ILE A 129 1.40 4.58 -1.48
C ILE A 129 0.37 5.34 -0.65
N CYS A 130 -0.91 5.24 -1.00
CA CYS A 130 -1.98 5.98 -0.37
C CYS A 130 -2.99 5.08 0.33
N GLY A 131 -3.54 5.55 1.45
CA GLY A 131 -4.60 4.85 2.16
C GLY A 131 -4.75 5.30 3.62
N MET A 132 -5.78 4.78 4.27
CA MET A 132 -6.09 5.05 5.67
C MET A 132 -4.93 4.73 6.64
N GLY A 133 -4.94 5.37 7.81
CA GLY A 133 -4.05 5.03 8.92
C GLY A 133 -4.13 3.56 9.32
N GLY A 134 -2.97 2.94 9.60
CA GLY A 134 -2.91 1.55 10.09
C GLY A 134 -2.99 0.44 9.03
N LEU A 135 -3.10 0.77 7.74
CA LEU A 135 -3.10 -0.21 6.63
C LEU A 135 -1.72 -0.83 6.33
N GLY A 136 -0.64 -0.33 6.94
CA GLY A 136 0.70 -0.88 6.73
C GLY A 136 1.51 -0.24 5.59
N LYS A 137 1.14 0.97 5.12
CA LYS A 137 1.88 1.72 4.08
C LYS A 137 3.37 1.87 4.41
N THR A 138 3.68 2.37 5.60
CA THR A 138 5.06 2.51 6.11
C THR A 138 5.78 1.17 6.13
N THR A 139 5.10 0.10 6.58
CA THR A 139 5.67 -1.25 6.62
C THR A 139 5.98 -1.77 5.22
N LEU A 140 5.09 -1.57 4.25
CA LEU A 140 5.32 -1.95 2.86
C LEU A 140 6.52 -1.19 2.26
N ALA A 141 6.55 0.14 2.43
CA ALA A 141 7.65 0.97 1.96
C ALA A 141 8.99 0.58 2.60
N ARG A 142 8.98 0.23 3.89
CA ARG A 142 10.16 -0.26 4.62
C ARG A 142 10.68 -1.58 4.06
N VAL A 143 9.79 -2.55 3.85
CA VAL A 143 10.14 -3.86 3.28
C VAL A 143 10.77 -3.73 1.91
N VAL A 144 10.19 -2.88 1.06
CA VAL A 144 10.73 -2.62 -0.27
C VAL A 144 12.08 -1.92 -0.17
N TYR A 145 12.21 -0.90 0.69
CA TYR A 145 13.47 -0.22 0.89
C TYR A 145 14.58 -1.17 1.33
N ASP A 146 14.37 -1.93 2.41
CA ASP A 146 15.41 -2.80 2.99
C ASP A 146 15.89 -3.86 2.03
N LYS A 147 15.02 -4.24 1.08
CA LYS A 147 15.35 -5.20 0.04
C LYS A 147 16.13 -4.60 -1.12
N PHE A 148 15.79 -3.38 -1.53
CA PHE A 148 16.30 -2.80 -2.77
C PHE A 148 17.37 -1.73 -2.57
N CYS A 149 17.55 -1.18 -1.37
CA CYS A 149 18.47 -0.06 -1.11
C CYS A 149 19.90 -0.31 -1.64
N SER A 150 20.40 -1.54 -1.53
CA SER A 150 21.73 -1.94 -2.03
C SER A 150 21.88 -1.98 -3.55
N HIS A 151 20.78 -1.89 -4.31
CA HIS A 151 20.77 -1.90 -5.78
C HIS A 151 20.86 -0.49 -6.39
N PHE A 152 20.93 0.54 -5.55
CA PHE A 152 20.98 1.95 -5.95
C PHE A 152 22.31 2.58 -5.49
N GLU A 153 22.78 3.60 -6.19
CA GLU A 153 24.03 4.32 -5.89
C GLU A 153 23.90 5.21 -4.64
N GLY A 154 22.69 5.40 -4.16
CA GLY A 154 22.37 6.08 -2.91
C GLY A 154 20.95 5.75 -2.50
N SER A 155 20.71 5.65 -1.20
CA SER A 155 19.37 5.38 -0.69
C SER A 155 19.11 6.12 0.61
N SER A 156 17.89 6.59 0.81
CA SER A 156 17.48 7.22 2.06
C SER A 156 16.02 6.91 2.38
N PHE A 157 15.74 6.68 3.66
CA PHE A 157 14.38 6.54 4.16
C PHE A 157 14.14 7.62 5.21
N ILE A 158 13.36 8.62 4.81
CA ILE A 158 12.95 9.71 5.68
C ILE A 158 11.63 9.30 6.34
N ALA A 159 11.74 8.84 7.59
CA ALA A 159 10.60 8.37 8.38
C ALA A 159 9.77 9.54 8.93
N ASN A 160 8.44 9.35 9.04
CA ASN A 160 7.53 10.25 9.75
C ASN A 160 7.66 11.75 9.34
N VAL A 161 7.70 12.04 8.04
CA VAL A 161 7.92 13.39 7.49
C VAL A 161 6.96 14.42 8.10
N ARG A 162 5.67 14.10 8.29
CA ARG A 162 4.72 14.97 9.00
C ARG A 162 5.25 15.42 10.36
N GLU A 163 5.48 14.48 11.25
CA GLU A 163 5.80 14.77 12.66
C GLU A 163 7.20 15.38 12.81
N GLU A 164 8.18 14.88 12.06
CA GLU A 164 9.56 15.34 12.16
C GLU A 164 9.74 16.73 11.54
N SER A 165 9.02 17.05 10.46
CA SER A 165 9.06 18.42 9.89
C SER A 165 8.40 19.45 10.80
N GLU A 166 7.32 19.10 11.51
CA GLU A 166 6.69 19.97 12.51
C GLU A 166 7.59 20.20 13.73
N LYS A 167 8.32 19.15 14.16
CA LYS A 167 9.13 19.18 15.37
C LYS A 167 10.52 19.79 15.19
N TYR A 168 11.18 19.48 14.08
CA TYR A 168 12.58 19.84 13.83
C TYR A 168 12.80 20.68 12.57
N GLY A 169 11.75 20.85 11.75
CA GLY A 169 11.82 21.58 10.49
C GLY A 169 12.39 20.76 9.33
N LEU A 170 12.08 21.19 8.11
CA LEU A 170 12.49 20.52 6.87
C LEU A 170 14.01 20.49 6.66
N LEU A 171 14.74 21.48 7.19
CA LEU A 171 16.20 21.54 7.05
C LEU A 171 16.88 20.30 7.64
N GLN A 172 16.35 19.76 8.75
CA GLN A 172 16.92 18.57 9.38
C GLN A 172 16.71 17.33 8.51
N LEU A 173 15.53 17.20 7.88
CA LEU A 173 15.22 16.11 6.96
C LEU A 173 16.07 16.19 5.68
N GLN A 174 16.31 17.39 5.15
CA GLN A 174 17.21 17.59 4.01
C GLN A 174 18.66 17.20 4.36
N LYS A 175 19.14 17.55 5.56
CA LYS A 175 20.46 17.13 6.03
C LYS A 175 20.57 15.62 6.15
N GLN A 176 19.54 14.95 6.69
CA GLN A 176 19.48 13.50 6.74
C GLN A 176 19.52 12.89 5.34
N LEU A 177 18.65 13.34 4.43
CA LEU A 177 18.59 12.86 3.05
C LEU A 177 19.96 12.94 2.36
N LEU A 178 20.63 14.08 2.49
CA LEU A 178 21.96 14.27 1.93
C LEU A 178 22.99 13.37 2.60
N ALA A 179 22.95 13.20 3.92
CA ALA A 179 23.88 12.35 4.65
C ALA A 179 23.74 10.86 4.28
N ASP A 180 22.51 10.40 4.05
CA ASP A 180 22.23 9.01 3.68
C ASP A 180 22.71 8.68 2.24
N ILE A 181 22.65 9.66 1.32
CA ILE A 181 22.97 9.47 -0.10
C ILE A 181 24.43 9.82 -0.44
N MET A 182 25.11 10.63 0.40
CA MET A 182 26.45 11.14 0.14
C MET A 182 27.51 10.39 0.95
N GLU A 183 28.60 10.00 0.29
CA GLU A 183 29.76 9.36 0.93
C GLU A 183 30.76 10.38 1.53
N ASP A 184 30.78 11.61 1.02
CA ASP A 184 31.86 12.59 1.27
C ASP A 184 31.66 13.49 2.51
N GLY A 185 30.59 13.32 3.29
CA GLY A 185 30.37 13.98 4.60
C GLY A 185 30.28 15.51 4.64
N ASN A 186 30.57 16.22 3.54
CA ASN A 186 30.59 17.69 3.50
C ASN A 186 29.20 18.25 3.15
N ILE A 187 28.35 18.36 4.16
CA ILE A 187 26.99 18.91 4.07
C ILE A 187 26.96 20.26 4.80
N ASP A 188 27.29 21.35 4.09
CA ASP A 188 27.09 22.73 4.59
C ASP A 188 25.84 23.32 3.95
N ILE A 189 24.67 23.10 4.57
CA ILE A 189 23.42 23.82 4.24
C ILE A 189 22.91 24.58 5.46
N ARG A 190 22.67 25.87 5.26
CA ARG A 190 22.30 26.83 6.33
C ARG A 190 20.80 27.10 6.39
N ASP A 191 20.10 26.85 5.28
CA ASP A 191 18.66 27.04 5.15
C ASP A 191 18.07 26.03 4.18
N VAL A 192 16.73 25.99 4.15
CA VAL A 192 15.95 25.01 3.39
C VAL A 192 16.13 25.14 1.87
N TYR A 193 16.33 26.36 1.37
CA TYR A 193 16.47 26.62 -0.07
C TYR A 193 17.84 26.18 -0.56
N GLN A 194 18.90 26.42 0.22
CA GLN A 194 20.21 25.83 -0.04
C GLN A 194 20.16 24.29 -0.02
N GLY A 195 19.38 23.71 0.89
CA GLY A 195 19.09 22.29 0.92
C GLY A 195 18.46 21.79 -0.37
N VAL A 196 17.42 22.45 -0.86
CA VAL A 196 16.76 22.16 -2.15
C VAL A 196 17.76 22.17 -3.30
N ASP A 197 18.53 23.25 -3.45
CA ASP A 197 19.49 23.38 -4.54
C ASP A 197 20.56 22.29 -4.50
N MET A 198 21.03 21.95 -3.29
CA MET A 198 22.03 20.91 -3.12
C MET A 198 21.48 19.52 -3.41
N ILE A 199 20.27 19.20 -2.93
CA ILE A 199 19.59 17.92 -3.22
C ILE A 199 19.44 17.77 -4.74
N LYS A 200 18.82 18.76 -5.40
CA LYS A 200 18.62 18.76 -6.85
C LYS A 200 19.92 18.55 -7.62
N LYS A 201 20.97 19.28 -7.28
CA LYS A 201 22.27 19.22 -7.96
C LYS A 201 22.97 17.86 -7.81
N ARG A 202 22.79 17.19 -6.67
CA ARG A 202 23.50 15.95 -6.34
C ARG A 202 22.75 14.71 -6.80
N LEU A 203 21.43 14.70 -6.66
CA LEU A 203 20.61 13.53 -6.98
C LEU A 203 20.37 13.41 -8.50
N CYS A 204 20.46 14.50 -9.27
CA CYS A 204 20.16 14.47 -10.71
C CYS A 204 21.13 13.62 -11.56
N ILE A 205 22.29 13.26 -10.99
CA ILE A 205 23.31 12.45 -11.63
C ILE A 205 23.46 11.06 -11.01
N LYS A 206 22.62 10.72 -10.01
CA LYS A 206 22.71 9.45 -9.29
C LYS A 206 21.42 8.65 -9.44
N LYS A 207 21.57 7.33 -9.54
CA LYS A 207 20.46 6.39 -9.42
C LYS A 207 20.15 6.17 -7.94
N VAL A 208 19.03 6.72 -7.45
CA VAL A 208 18.72 6.70 -6.00
C VAL A 208 17.40 6.01 -5.67
N LEU A 209 17.34 5.39 -4.48
CA LEU A 209 16.11 4.92 -3.85
C LEU A 209 15.74 5.84 -2.68
N LEU A 210 14.70 6.64 -2.84
CA LEU A 210 14.22 7.57 -1.81
C LEU A 210 12.84 7.14 -1.32
N VAL A 211 12.67 7.06 0.00
CA VAL A 211 11.34 6.92 0.62
C VAL A 211 11.05 8.13 1.51
N LEU A 212 9.92 8.78 1.24
CA LEU A 212 9.34 9.81 2.09
C LEU A 212 8.09 9.25 2.77
N ASP A 213 8.19 8.95 4.05
CA ASP A 213 7.13 8.29 4.79
C ASP A 213 6.24 9.29 5.55
N ASP A 214 4.92 9.11 5.44
CA ASP A 214 3.89 9.85 6.16
C ASP A 214 3.88 11.36 5.88
N VAL A 215 3.88 11.70 4.58
CA VAL A 215 3.81 13.09 4.08
C VAL A 215 2.36 13.59 4.13
N ASN A 216 2.13 14.83 4.60
CA ASN A 216 0.80 15.45 4.66
C ASN A 216 0.72 16.87 4.07
N GLN A 217 1.82 17.45 3.60
CA GLN A 217 1.84 18.80 3.03
C GLN A 217 2.63 18.87 1.72
N ILE A 218 2.17 19.67 0.76
CA ILE A 218 2.83 19.82 -0.54
C ILE A 218 4.23 20.42 -0.41
N ASP A 219 4.40 21.33 0.56
CA ASP A 219 5.67 21.99 0.87
C ASP A 219 6.77 20.97 1.26
N GLN A 220 6.39 19.87 1.92
CA GLN A 220 7.32 18.78 2.25
C GLN A 220 7.85 18.12 0.96
N LEU A 221 6.98 17.86 -0.01
CA LEU A 221 7.37 17.24 -1.29
C LEU A 221 8.20 18.19 -2.14
N GLU A 222 7.77 19.45 -2.28
CA GLU A 222 8.48 20.48 -3.04
C GLU A 222 9.91 20.70 -2.53
N LYS A 223 10.14 20.54 -1.22
CA LYS A 223 11.44 20.79 -0.58
C LYS A 223 12.31 19.55 -0.36
N LEU A 224 11.76 18.34 -0.43
CA LEU A 224 12.50 17.09 -0.22
C LEU A 224 12.72 16.29 -1.51
N CYS A 225 11.77 16.27 -2.45
CA CYS A 225 11.89 15.50 -3.68
C CYS A 225 11.69 16.32 -4.97
N GLY A 226 10.94 17.42 -4.94
CA GLY A 226 10.74 18.27 -6.12
C GLY A 226 10.22 17.51 -7.34
N GLU A 227 10.64 17.90 -8.54
CA GLU A 227 10.18 17.29 -9.79
C GLU A 227 11.06 16.09 -10.21
N TYR A 228 10.59 15.28 -11.16
CA TYR A 228 11.32 14.14 -11.72
C TYR A 228 12.76 14.47 -12.17
N GLY A 229 13.02 15.69 -12.64
CA GLY A 229 14.35 16.16 -13.05
C GLY A 229 15.37 16.33 -11.93
N TRP A 230 14.98 16.14 -10.67
CA TRP A 230 15.91 16.15 -9.52
C TRP A 230 16.70 14.85 -9.38
N PHE A 231 16.35 13.81 -10.13
CA PHE A 231 16.90 12.47 -9.95
C PHE A 231 17.52 11.94 -11.24
N GLY A 232 18.58 11.13 -11.11
CA GLY A 232 19.17 10.40 -12.21
C GLY A 232 18.23 9.31 -12.72
N LEU A 233 18.48 8.83 -13.94
CA LEU A 233 17.69 7.76 -14.56
C LEU A 233 17.61 6.52 -13.66
N GLU A 234 16.52 5.76 -13.79
CA GLU A 234 16.24 4.56 -12.99
C GLU A 234 16.12 4.80 -11.47
N SER A 235 16.05 6.06 -11.02
CA SER A 235 15.76 6.35 -9.61
C SER A 235 14.33 5.96 -9.24
N TRP A 236 14.15 5.48 -8.01
CA TRP A 236 12.85 5.12 -7.47
C TRP A 236 12.53 5.96 -6.23
N ILE A 237 11.44 6.70 -6.30
CA ILE A 237 10.96 7.56 -5.22
C ILE A 237 9.62 7.00 -4.77
N ILE A 238 9.51 6.66 -3.49
CA ILE A 238 8.29 6.14 -2.87
C ILE A 238 7.80 7.16 -1.85
N ILE A 239 6.55 7.61 -2.00
CA ILE A 239 5.93 8.55 -1.09
C ILE A 239 4.79 7.85 -0.38
N THR A 240 4.77 7.78 0.94
CA THR A 240 3.61 7.27 1.67
C THR A 240 2.78 8.44 2.21
N THR A 241 1.46 8.38 2.03
CA THR A 241 0.55 9.41 2.54
C THR A 241 -0.85 8.84 2.78
N ARG A 242 -1.67 9.62 3.49
CA ARG A 242 -3.10 9.35 3.66
C ARG A 242 -3.96 10.18 2.71
N ASP A 243 -3.35 11.15 2.02
CA ASP A 243 -4.01 12.12 1.17
C ASP A 243 -3.62 11.89 -0.29
N GLU A 244 -4.54 11.34 -1.08
CA GLU A 244 -4.32 11.09 -2.50
C GLU A 244 -4.21 12.39 -3.30
N HIS A 245 -4.95 13.43 -2.91
CA HIS A 245 -4.91 14.71 -3.60
C HIS A 245 -3.53 15.34 -3.54
N LEU A 246 -2.81 15.15 -2.42
CA LEU A 246 -1.42 15.58 -2.27
C LEU A 246 -0.49 14.99 -3.34
N LEU A 247 -0.66 13.70 -3.66
CA LEU A 247 0.12 13.02 -4.69
C LEU A 247 -0.22 13.54 -6.09
N VAL A 248 -1.52 13.71 -6.38
CA VAL A 248 -2.01 14.25 -7.65
C VAL A 248 -1.52 15.67 -7.86
N GLN A 249 -1.59 16.52 -6.84
CA GLN A 249 -1.11 17.90 -6.85
C GLN A 249 0.39 17.97 -7.16
N HIS A 250 1.18 17.02 -6.63
CA HIS A 250 2.62 16.94 -6.88
C HIS A 250 2.97 16.33 -8.26
N GLY A 251 2.00 15.78 -9.00
CA GLY A 251 2.26 15.15 -10.30
C GLY A 251 2.70 13.68 -10.21
N VAL A 252 2.35 12.99 -9.13
CA VAL A 252 2.57 11.53 -9.00
C VAL A 252 1.41 10.80 -9.65
N HIS A 253 1.68 10.12 -10.77
CA HIS A 253 0.65 9.43 -11.54
C HIS A 253 0.46 7.95 -11.14
N LYS A 254 1.50 7.32 -10.58
CA LYS A 254 1.44 5.92 -10.13
C LYS A 254 1.08 5.89 -8.65
N ILE A 255 -0.19 5.67 -8.34
CA ILE A 255 -0.71 5.62 -6.96
C ILE A 255 -1.15 4.19 -6.64
N PHE A 256 -0.44 3.55 -5.73
CA PHE A 256 -0.76 2.25 -5.17
C PHE A 256 -1.62 2.40 -3.90
N LYS A 257 -2.73 1.66 -3.84
CA LYS A 257 -3.64 1.65 -2.68
C LYS A 257 -3.68 0.25 -2.07
N PRO A 258 -2.98 0.02 -0.94
CA PRO A 258 -2.98 -1.30 -0.30
C PRO A 258 -4.39 -1.72 0.11
N ASN A 259 -4.74 -2.98 -0.19
CA ASN A 259 -5.99 -3.57 0.25
C ASN A 259 -5.94 -3.95 1.74
N SER A 260 -7.10 -4.00 2.39
CA SER A 260 -7.22 -4.65 3.70
C SER A 260 -6.84 -6.13 3.63
N LEU A 261 -6.33 -6.69 4.72
CA LEU A 261 -6.00 -8.11 4.79
C LEU A 261 -7.27 -8.95 4.65
N ASN A 262 -7.20 -10.01 3.84
CA ASN A 262 -8.25 -11.02 3.79
C ASN A 262 -8.35 -11.78 5.13
N SER A 263 -9.45 -12.48 5.35
CA SER A 263 -9.75 -13.12 6.63
C SER A 263 -8.68 -14.11 7.09
N ASP A 264 -8.10 -14.89 6.17
CA ASP A 264 -7.13 -15.94 6.52
C ASP A 264 -5.77 -15.33 6.90
N VAL A 265 -5.32 -14.34 6.12
CA VAL A 265 -4.09 -13.58 6.38
C VAL A 265 -4.23 -12.77 7.68
N ALA A 266 -5.40 -12.16 7.90
CA ALA A 266 -5.71 -11.43 9.13
C ALA A 266 -5.71 -12.33 10.37
N LEU A 267 -6.28 -13.55 10.25
CA LEU A 267 -6.28 -14.55 11.31
C LEU A 267 -4.85 -14.97 11.65
N LYS A 268 -4.04 -15.29 10.64
CA LYS A 268 -2.62 -15.64 10.83
C LYS A 268 -1.85 -14.53 11.54
N LEU A 269 -2.03 -13.27 11.14
CA LEU A 269 -1.37 -12.14 11.78
C LEU A 269 -1.77 -12.00 13.25
N LEU A 270 -3.07 -12.10 13.56
CA LEU A 270 -3.58 -12.05 14.93
C LEU A 270 -2.98 -13.17 15.78
N CYS A 271 -3.01 -14.42 15.29
CA CYS A 271 -2.51 -15.59 16.02
C CYS A 271 -1.00 -15.50 16.26
N LEU A 272 -0.22 -15.01 15.29
CA LEU A 272 1.21 -14.79 15.47
C LEU A 272 1.49 -13.80 16.60
N LYS A 273 0.72 -12.71 16.70
CA LYS A 273 0.90 -11.70 17.76
C LYS A 273 0.37 -12.16 19.12
N ALA A 274 -0.77 -12.84 19.17
CA ALA A 274 -1.43 -13.22 20.41
C ALA A 274 -0.92 -14.54 21.00
N LEU A 275 -0.65 -15.53 20.13
CA LEU A 275 -0.40 -16.91 20.51
C LEU A 275 1.00 -17.41 20.14
N LYS A 276 1.79 -16.60 19.41
CA LYS A 276 3.10 -16.96 18.86
C LYS A 276 3.03 -18.22 17.97
N ASN A 277 1.91 -18.40 17.29
CA ASN A 277 1.64 -19.52 16.39
C ASN A 277 0.81 -19.01 15.20
N GLU A 278 0.98 -19.58 14.02
CA GLU A 278 0.23 -19.19 12.83
C GLU A 278 -1.25 -19.53 12.92
N GLN A 279 -1.60 -20.55 13.70
CA GLN A 279 -2.95 -21.04 13.85
C GLN A 279 -3.44 -20.90 15.30
N PRO A 280 -4.75 -20.66 15.51
CA PRO A 280 -5.32 -20.61 16.84
C PRO A 280 -5.28 -21.99 17.49
N LYS A 281 -5.00 -22.02 18.79
CA LYS A 281 -5.08 -23.23 19.61
C LYS A 281 -6.55 -23.66 19.77
N GLU A 282 -6.76 -24.92 20.12
CA GLU A 282 -8.09 -25.46 20.43
C GLU A 282 -8.83 -24.56 21.45
N GLY A 283 -10.09 -24.23 21.16
CA GLY A 283 -10.92 -23.29 21.94
C GLY A 283 -10.81 -21.81 21.54
N TYR A 284 -9.69 -21.34 20.95
CA TYR A 284 -9.50 -19.93 20.59
C TYR A 284 -10.01 -19.55 19.19
N MET A 285 -10.42 -20.51 18.37
CA MET A 285 -10.82 -20.27 16.98
C MET A 285 -11.95 -19.24 16.86
N GLN A 286 -13.03 -19.40 17.63
CA GLN A 286 -14.19 -18.51 17.56
C GLN A 286 -13.82 -17.08 18.00
N LEU A 287 -13.11 -16.94 19.12
CA LEU A 287 -12.65 -15.64 19.64
C LEU A 287 -11.69 -14.94 18.66
N SER A 288 -10.81 -15.71 18.02
CA SER A 288 -9.87 -15.19 17.02
C SER A 288 -10.62 -14.67 15.79
N GLN A 289 -11.63 -15.41 15.31
CA GLN A 289 -12.50 -14.96 14.22
C GLN A 289 -13.28 -13.69 14.60
N GLU A 290 -13.77 -13.57 15.83
CA GLU A 290 -14.42 -12.33 16.25
C GLU A 290 -13.47 -11.12 16.29
N CYS A 291 -12.23 -11.33 16.75
CA CYS A 291 -11.20 -10.29 16.72
C CYS A 291 -10.88 -9.87 15.27
N VAL A 292 -10.78 -10.82 14.36
CA VAL A 292 -10.58 -10.56 12.92
C VAL A 292 -11.75 -9.77 12.34
N ARG A 293 -12.99 -10.16 12.65
CA ARG A 293 -14.20 -9.43 12.22
C ARG A 293 -14.23 -8.00 12.77
N TYR A 294 -13.86 -7.80 14.03
CA TYR A 294 -13.76 -6.46 14.62
C TYR A 294 -12.70 -5.61 13.91
N ALA A 295 -11.51 -6.16 13.67
CA ALA A 295 -10.43 -5.45 13.01
C ALA A 295 -10.70 -5.16 11.52
N ASN A 296 -11.57 -5.97 10.90
CA ASN A 296 -12.02 -5.85 9.52
C ASN A 296 -10.85 -5.73 8.52
N GLY A 297 -9.82 -6.55 8.73
CA GLY A 297 -8.63 -6.61 7.87
C GLY A 297 -7.62 -5.48 8.07
N LEU A 298 -7.79 -4.59 9.06
CA LEU A 298 -6.82 -3.53 9.37
C LEU A 298 -5.61 -4.10 10.15
N PRO A 299 -4.38 -4.11 9.58
CA PRO A 299 -3.21 -4.69 10.23
C PRO A 299 -2.92 -4.13 11.62
N LEU A 300 -2.95 -2.80 11.77
CA LEU A 300 -2.70 -2.15 13.06
C LEU A 300 -3.66 -2.65 14.14
N ALA A 301 -4.96 -2.74 13.83
CA ALA A 301 -5.95 -3.22 14.80
C ALA A 301 -5.67 -4.67 15.21
N LEU A 302 -5.32 -5.54 14.27
CA LEU A 302 -4.97 -6.94 14.54
C LEU A 302 -3.73 -7.04 15.43
N VAL A 303 -2.68 -6.26 15.15
CA VAL A 303 -1.45 -6.24 15.96
C VAL A 303 -1.72 -5.70 17.37
N THR A 304 -2.47 -4.61 17.48
CA THR A 304 -2.84 -4.01 18.77
C THR A 304 -3.71 -4.96 19.62
N LEU A 305 -4.68 -5.64 19.00
CA LEU A 305 -5.50 -6.65 19.68
C LEU A 305 -4.65 -7.85 20.08
N GLY A 306 -3.91 -8.43 19.14
CA GLY A 306 -3.12 -9.63 19.41
C GLY A 306 -2.08 -9.40 20.50
N SER A 307 -1.39 -8.27 20.47
CA SER A 307 -0.40 -7.91 21.51
C SER A 307 -1.07 -7.71 22.87
N PHE A 308 -2.26 -7.11 22.91
CA PHE A 308 -3.03 -6.98 24.15
C PHE A 308 -3.55 -8.32 24.65
N LEU A 309 -3.88 -9.25 23.77
CA LEU A 309 -4.46 -10.54 24.15
C LEU A 309 -3.40 -11.60 24.50
N ALA A 310 -2.14 -11.33 24.19
CA ALA A 310 -1.03 -12.23 24.48
C ALA A 310 -0.97 -12.59 25.98
N GLY A 311 -0.89 -13.91 26.24
CA GLY A 311 -0.79 -14.48 27.59
C GLY A 311 -2.09 -14.51 28.42
N ARG A 312 -3.21 -14.03 27.89
CA ARG A 312 -4.52 -14.04 28.57
C ARG A 312 -5.33 -15.29 28.30
N THR A 313 -6.26 -15.60 29.21
CA THR A 313 -7.21 -16.72 29.11
C THR A 313 -8.36 -16.43 28.15
N MET A 314 -9.12 -17.45 27.75
CA MET A 314 -10.29 -17.29 26.85
C MET A 314 -11.36 -16.35 27.43
N ASP A 315 -11.63 -16.44 28.74
CA ASP A 315 -12.60 -15.57 29.40
C ASP A 315 -12.15 -14.10 29.39
N GLU A 316 -10.85 -13.86 29.57
CA GLU A 316 -10.27 -12.52 29.46
C GLU A 316 -10.28 -11.99 28.02
N TRP A 317 -10.10 -12.86 27.01
CA TRP A 317 -10.26 -12.49 25.60
C TRP A 317 -11.68 -12.04 25.29
N GLN A 318 -12.67 -12.81 25.73
CA GLN A 318 -14.09 -12.49 25.56
C GLN A 318 -14.42 -11.14 26.22
N SER A 319 -14.06 -10.99 27.50
CA SER A 319 -14.27 -9.76 28.26
C SER A 319 -13.58 -8.54 27.64
N ALA A 320 -12.34 -8.70 27.19
CA ALA A 320 -11.60 -7.64 26.50
C ALA A 320 -12.29 -7.23 25.19
N LEU A 321 -12.72 -8.19 24.38
CA LEU A 321 -13.39 -7.91 23.11
C LEU A 321 -14.74 -7.23 23.31
N GLU A 322 -15.52 -7.64 24.32
CA GLU A 322 -16.76 -6.95 24.71
C GLU A 322 -16.50 -5.51 25.16
N SER A 323 -15.39 -5.28 25.88
CA SER A 323 -14.95 -3.94 26.27
C SER A 323 -14.59 -3.09 25.05
N PHE A 324 -13.81 -3.63 24.10
CA PHE A 324 -13.39 -2.91 22.89
C PHE A 324 -14.56 -2.57 21.95
N LYS A 325 -15.59 -3.42 21.88
CA LYS A 325 -16.83 -3.13 21.14
C LYS A 325 -17.59 -1.94 21.74
N LYS A 326 -17.42 -1.65 23.03
CA LYS A 326 -18.06 -0.51 23.72
C LYS A 326 -17.20 0.75 23.63
N ILE A 327 -15.92 0.62 23.93
CA ILE A 327 -14.95 1.72 23.94
C ILE A 327 -13.76 1.28 23.09
N PRO A 328 -13.59 1.83 21.88
CA PRO A 328 -12.47 1.50 21.02
C PRO A 328 -11.14 1.75 21.74
N LYS A 329 -10.18 0.83 21.52
CA LYS A 329 -8.85 0.97 22.13
C LYS A 329 -8.16 2.23 21.61
N ARG A 330 -7.65 3.04 22.54
CA ARG A 330 -7.06 4.37 22.28
C ARG A 330 -5.99 4.36 21.19
N GLU A 331 -5.08 3.39 21.19
CA GLU A 331 -4.03 3.27 20.16
C GLU A 331 -4.59 3.21 18.73
N ILE A 332 -5.68 2.46 18.51
CA ILE A 332 -6.34 2.36 17.20
C ILE A 332 -7.08 3.65 16.89
N PHE A 333 -7.80 4.17 17.89
CA PHE A 333 -8.60 5.38 17.77
C PHE A 333 -7.74 6.60 17.39
N ASP A 334 -6.66 6.85 18.13
CA ASP A 334 -5.79 8.02 17.94
C ASP A 334 -5.14 7.97 16.54
N ILE A 335 -4.69 6.80 16.07
CA ILE A 335 -4.07 6.67 14.74
C ILE A 335 -5.07 6.90 13.61
N LEU A 336 -6.31 6.41 13.72
CA LEU A 336 -7.35 6.66 12.71
C LEU A 336 -7.80 8.12 12.71
N LYS A 337 -7.80 8.77 13.89
CA LYS A 337 -8.30 10.12 14.09
C LYS A 337 -7.41 11.21 13.50
N VAL A 338 -6.13 10.94 13.23
CA VAL A 338 -5.20 11.90 12.59
C VAL A 338 -5.81 12.53 11.34
N SER A 339 -6.31 11.73 10.40
CA SER A 339 -6.89 12.24 9.14
C SER A 339 -8.18 13.04 9.35
N TYR A 340 -8.91 12.78 10.44
CA TYR A 340 -10.10 13.55 10.82
C TYR A 340 -9.73 14.88 11.48
N ASP A 341 -8.71 14.90 12.33
CA ASP A 341 -8.29 16.12 13.04
C ASP A 341 -7.77 17.20 12.08
N GLU A 342 -7.17 16.78 10.96
CA GLU A 342 -6.71 17.64 9.86
C GLU A 342 -7.84 18.22 8.98
N LEU A 343 -9.09 17.78 9.16
CA LEU A 343 -10.22 18.31 8.38
C LEU A 343 -10.64 19.70 8.87
N GLU A 344 -11.15 20.51 7.94
CA GLU A 344 -11.90 21.71 8.29
C GLU A 344 -13.19 21.37 9.04
N GLU A 345 -13.67 22.28 9.89
CA GLU A 345 -14.82 22.06 10.76
C GLU A 345 -16.10 21.66 9.99
N MET A 346 -16.32 22.22 8.80
CA MET A 346 -17.45 21.83 7.96
C MET A 346 -17.36 20.37 7.51
N TRP A 347 -16.17 19.91 7.12
CA TRP A 347 -15.97 18.54 6.62
C TRP A 347 -16.01 17.52 7.77
N LYS A 348 -15.57 17.91 8.98
CA LYS A 348 -15.75 17.11 10.20
C LYS A 348 -17.23 16.82 10.44
N GLU A 349 -18.10 17.83 10.33
CA GLU A 349 -19.54 17.66 10.52
C GLU A 349 -20.15 16.69 9.49
N ILE A 350 -19.72 16.76 8.23
CA ILE A 350 -20.19 15.87 7.15
C ILE A 350 -19.68 14.44 7.37
N PHE A 351 -18.41 14.28 7.76
CA PHE A 351 -17.86 12.98 8.14
C PHE A 351 -18.68 12.32 9.25
N LEU A 352 -19.00 13.07 10.31
CA LEU A 352 -19.80 12.58 11.44
C LEU A 352 -21.23 12.22 11.02
N ASP A 353 -21.86 13.01 10.14
CA ASP A 353 -23.17 12.68 9.57
C ASP A 353 -23.13 11.36 8.78
N ILE A 354 -22.09 11.17 7.95
CA ILE A 354 -21.93 9.95 7.16
C ILE A 354 -21.69 8.73 8.07
N ALA A 355 -20.81 8.88 9.07
CA ALA A 355 -20.52 7.82 10.04
C ALA A 355 -21.77 7.38 10.81
N CYS A 356 -22.64 8.32 11.18
CA CYS A 356 -23.83 8.04 11.98
C CYS A 356 -25.02 7.54 11.13
N PHE A 357 -25.26 8.12 9.95
CA PHE A 357 -26.53 7.99 9.24
C PHE A 357 -26.43 7.49 7.79
N PHE A 358 -25.34 7.80 7.09
CA PHE A 358 -25.30 7.64 5.63
C PHE A 358 -24.37 6.54 5.10
N ARG A 359 -23.69 5.78 5.95
CA ARG A 359 -22.94 4.60 5.49
C ARG A 359 -23.86 3.64 4.71
N GLY A 360 -23.42 3.24 3.53
CA GLY A 360 -24.14 2.34 2.61
C GLY A 360 -25.25 3.01 1.80
N LYS A 361 -25.49 4.31 1.95
CA LYS A 361 -26.43 5.08 1.13
C LYS A 361 -25.77 5.51 -0.19
N THR A 362 -26.59 5.77 -1.21
CA THR A 362 -26.09 6.21 -2.52
C THR A 362 -25.48 7.61 -2.44
N LYS A 363 -24.35 7.82 -3.11
CA LYS A 363 -23.62 9.10 -3.11
C LYS A 363 -24.54 10.25 -3.52
N ASP A 364 -25.27 10.10 -4.62
CA ASP A 364 -26.12 11.16 -5.17
C ASP A 364 -27.20 11.62 -4.18
N ARG A 365 -27.81 10.66 -3.48
CA ARG A 365 -28.84 10.94 -2.47
C ARG A 365 -28.25 11.67 -1.26
N VAL A 366 -27.06 11.27 -0.82
CA VAL A 366 -26.39 11.91 0.32
C VAL A 366 -25.97 13.33 -0.05
N VAL A 367 -25.42 13.54 -1.25
CA VAL A 367 -25.11 14.88 -1.79
C VAL A 367 -26.36 15.76 -1.78
N GLU A 368 -27.48 15.28 -2.33
CA GLU A 368 -28.73 16.05 -2.38
C GLU A 368 -29.22 16.47 -0.98
N ILE A 369 -29.18 15.55 -0.01
CA ILE A 369 -29.62 15.83 1.37
C ILE A 369 -28.71 16.86 2.04
N LEU A 370 -27.40 16.73 1.87
CA LEU A 370 -26.41 17.63 2.48
C LEU A 370 -26.45 19.01 1.85
N GLU A 371 -26.57 19.12 0.52
CA GLU A 371 -26.71 20.40 -0.20
C GLU A 371 -28.00 21.13 0.23
N LYS A 372 -29.11 20.42 0.41
CA LYS A 372 -30.35 20.99 0.96
C LYS A 372 -30.21 21.49 2.39
N CYS A 373 -29.25 20.96 3.15
CA CYS A 373 -28.90 21.43 4.49
C CYS A 373 -27.88 22.59 4.47
N GLY A 374 -27.49 23.10 3.30
CA GLY A 374 -26.54 24.20 3.15
C GLY A 374 -25.07 23.78 3.25
N PHE A 375 -24.76 22.49 3.07
CA PHE A 375 -23.38 22.00 3.03
C PHE A 375 -22.86 21.89 1.60
N ASP A 376 -21.58 22.19 1.40
CA ASP A 376 -20.87 21.95 0.14
C ASP A 376 -20.51 20.46 -0.01
N ALA A 377 -21.53 19.63 -0.25
CA ALA A 377 -21.43 18.17 -0.16
C ALA A 377 -20.50 17.54 -1.20
N ARG A 378 -20.42 18.12 -2.40
CA ARG A 378 -19.60 17.55 -3.49
C ARG A 378 -18.11 17.62 -3.19
N ILE A 379 -17.62 18.80 -2.82
CA ILE A 379 -16.21 19.00 -2.50
C ILE A 379 -15.84 18.29 -1.20
N SER A 380 -16.70 18.37 -0.17
CA SER A 380 -16.43 17.71 1.11
C SER A 380 -16.35 16.19 0.99
N ILE A 381 -17.27 15.54 0.25
CA ILE A 381 -17.18 14.09 0.00
C ILE A 381 -15.92 13.76 -0.81
N SER A 382 -15.53 14.61 -1.78
CA SER A 382 -14.26 14.43 -2.50
C SER A 382 -13.08 14.43 -1.55
N VAL A 383 -12.97 15.45 -0.68
CA VAL A 383 -11.87 15.55 0.29
C VAL A 383 -11.83 14.38 1.26
N LEU A 384 -13.00 13.90 1.71
CA LEU A 384 -13.06 12.72 2.59
C LEU A 384 -12.57 11.44 1.89
N ILE A 385 -12.76 11.32 0.57
CA ILE A 385 -12.21 10.22 -0.22
C ILE A 385 -10.70 10.42 -0.41
N ASP A 386 -10.26 11.62 -0.75
CA ASP A 386 -8.85 11.96 -0.94
C ASP A 386 -8.05 11.65 0.34
N LYS A 387 -8.58 11.98 1.51
CA LYS A 387 -8.00 11.67 2.83
C LYS A 387 -8.20 10.22 3.30
N SER A 388 -8.65 9.33 2.42
CA SER A 388 -8.86 7.90 2.68
C SER A 388 -9.80 7.60 3.87
N LEU A 389 -10.72 8.51 4.18
CA LEU A 389 -11.74 8.34 5.23
C LEU A 389 -13.02 7.70 4.69
N LEU A 390 -13.27 7.86 3.39
CA LEU A 390 -14.40 7.29 2.66
C LEU A 390 -13.94 6.55 1.41
N THR A 391 -14.75 5.59 0.98
CA THR A 391 -14.64 4.96 -0.34
C THR A 391 -16.01 4.97 -1.02
N ILE A 392 -16.04 4.77 -2.34
CA ILE A 392 -17.28 4.59 -3.09
C ILE A 392 -17.24 3.20 -3.73
N GLU A 393 -18.24 2.39 -3.43
CA GLU A 393 -18.43 1.07 -4.04
C GLU A 393 -19.84 0.98 -4.60
N ASN A 394 -20.00 0.68 -5.89
CA ASN A 394 -21.31 0.57 -6.54
C ASN A 394 -22.22 1.79 -6.29
N ASN A 395 -21.66 2.99 -6.41
CA ASN A 395 -22.29 4.29 -6.11
C ASN A 395 -22.77 4.46 -4.65
N LYS A 396 -22.30 3.65 -3.70
CA LYS A 396 -22.61 3.77 -2.27
C LYS A 396 -21.42 4.32 -1.50
N LEU A 397 -21.69 5.21 -0.55
CA LEU A 397 -20.68 5.70 0.38
C LEU A 397 -20.32 4.60 1.37
N CYS A 398 -19.07 4.18 1.34
CA CYS A 398 -18.50 3.19 2.24
C CYS A 398 -17.51 3.87 3.20
N MET A 399 -17.43 3.32 4.41
CA MET A 399 -16.48 3.72 5.44
C MET A 399 -15.99 2.45 6.10
N HIS A 400 -14.69 2.38 6.35
CA HIS A 400 -14.10 1.26 7.08
C HIS A 400 -14.77 1.15 8.47
N GLY A 401 -15.06 -0.07 8.93
CA GLY A 401 -15.83 -0.29 10.16
C GLY A 401 -15.23 0.44 11.37
N LEU A 402 -13.90 0.40 11.52
CA LEU A 402 -13.22 1.10 12.61
C LEU A 402 -13.19 2.63 12.46
N VAL A 403 -13.23 3.17 11.24
CA VAL A 403 -13.34 4.63 11.02
C VAL A 403 -14.76 5.10 11.35
N GLN A 404 -15.77 4.28 11.03
CA GLN A 404 -17.14 4.55 11.43
C GLN A 404 -17.28 4.56 12.96
N GLU A 405 -16.72 3.56 13.64
CA GLU A 405 -16.77 3.51 15.10
C GLU A 405 -15.94 4.63 15.75
N MET A 406 -14.84 5.05 15.13
CA MET A 406 -14.12 6.26 15.55
C MET A 406 -15.03 7.50 15.47
N GLY A 407 -15.72 7.71 14.35
CA GLY A 407 -16.67 8.83 14.20
C GLY A 407 -17.80 8.81 15.24
N LYS A 408 -18.38 7.63 15.50
CA LYS A 408 -19.40 7.46 16.55
C LYS A 408 -18.84 7.69 17.95
N GLU A 409 -17.63 7.25 18.23
CA GLU A 409 -16.98 7.46 19.54
C GLU A 409 -16.69 8.94 19.78
N ILE A 410 -16.32 9.74 18.76
CA ILE A 410 -16.21 11.20 18.89
C ILE A 410 -17.53 11.79 19.43
N ILE A 411 -18.68 11.36 18.91
CA ILE A 411 -19.98 11.83 19.41
C ILE A 411 -20.28 11.31 20.82
N ARG A 412 -19.93 10.06 21.13
CA ARG A 412 -20.10 9.50 22.49
C ARG A 412 -19.27 10.27 23.52
N GLN A 413 -18.11 10.80 23.14
CA GLN A 413 -17.24 11.60 24.01
C GLN A 413 -17.83 12.97 24.37
N GLU A 414 -18.74 13.53 23.57
CA GLU A 414 -19.45 14.77 23.93
C GLU A 414 -20.24 14.62 25.23
N SER A 415 -20.86 13.45 25.43
CA SER A 415 -21.47 13.09 26.70
C SER A 415 -21.69 11.58 26.84
N ARG A 416 -20.87 10.92 27.67
CA ARG A 416 -20.99 9.48 27.88
C ARG A 416 -22.25 9.08 28.65
N GLY A 417 -22.63 9.86 29.65
CA GLY A 417 -23.75 9.53 30.54
C GLY A 417 -25.11 10.08 30.12
N GLU A 418 -25.17 11.05 29.21
CA GLU A 418 -26.42 11.72 28.82
C GLU A 418 -26.51 11.86 27.30
N PRO A 419 -27.20 10.94 26.59
CA PRO A 419 -27.36 11.00 25.14
C PRO A 419 -27.98 12.33 24.66
N GLY A 420 -28.85 12.96 25.44
CA GLY A 420 -29.51 14.22 25.05
C GLY A 420 -28.57 15.42 24.88
N LYS A 421 -27.33 15.32 25.37
CA LYS A 421 -26.28 16.34 25.21
C LYS A 421 -25.42 16.13 23.97
N ARG A 422 -25.56 15.00 23.27
CA ARG A 422 -24.81 14.69 22.04
C ARG A 422 -25.46 15.38 20.85
N CYS A 423 -24.65 15.80 19.88
CA CYS A 423 -25.15 16.46 18.67
C CYS A 423 -25.88 15.50 17.71
N ARG A 424 -25.58 14.19 17.78
CA ARG A 424 -26.15 13.15 16.91
C ARG A 424 -26.58 11.94 17.73
N LEU A 425 -27.73 11.38 17.35
CA LEU A 425 -28.29 10.15 17.93
C LEU A 425 -28.70 9.22 16.79
N TRP A 426 -28.12 8.03 16.74
CA TRP A 426 -28.39 7.01 15.72
C TRP A 426 -28.91 5.70 16.31
N LEU A 427 -28.84 5.52 17.63
CA LEU A 427 -29.39 4.37 18.34
C LEU A 427 -30.84 4.67 18.73
N ILE A 428 -31.72 3.70 18.49
CA ILE A 428 -33.15 3.80 18.80
C ILE A 428 -33.34 3.91 20.33
N GLU A 429 -32.53 3.19 21.10
CA GLU A 429 -32.57 3.21 22.57
C GLU A 429 -32.21 4.58 23.13
N ASP A 430 -31.17 5.22 22.58
CA ASP A 430 -30.78 6.58 22.97
C ASP A 430 -31.87 7.59 22.59
N LEU A 431 -32.50 7.43 21.42
CA LEU A 431 -33.60 8.29 21.00
C LEU A 431 -34.81 8.16 21.95
N PHE A 432 -35.19 6.94 22.33
CA PHE A 432 -36.25 6.72 23.32
C PHE A 432 -35.88 7.31 24.69
N HIS A 433 -34.64 7.17 25.14
CA HIS A 433 -34.19 7.76 26.39
C HIS A 433 -34.37 9.28 26.42
N VAL A 434 -33.97 9.96 25.35
CA VAL A 434 -34.06 11.41 25.25
C VAL A 434 -35.51 11.87 25.14
N LEU A 435 -36.33 11.19 24.34
CA LEU A 435 -37.75 11.53 24.19
C LEU A 435 -38.57 11.30 25.47
N THR A 436 -38.22 10.27 26.26
CA THR A 436 -38.96 9.93 27.49
C THR A 436 -38.55 10.77 28.69
N LYS A 437 -37.28 11.19 28.78
CA LYS A 437 -36.74 11.93 29.91
C LYS A 437 -36.63 13.44 29.70
N ASP A 438 -36.98 13.93 28.51
CA ASP A 438 -36.87 15.35 28.11
C ASP A 438 -35.50 15.97 28.46
N THR A 439 -34.42 15.20 28.23
CA THR A 439 -33.05 15.60 28.59
C THR A 439 -32.42 16.56 27.58
N VAL A 440 -33.22 17.05 26.62
CA VAL A 440 -32.84 18.04 25.62
C VAL A 440 -32.63 19.39 26.30
N ARG A 441 -31.38 19.80 26.49
CA ARG A 441 -31.08 21.19 26.90
C ARG A 441 -31.01 22.09 25.67
N GLN A 442 -31.77 23.18 25.68
CA GLN A 442 -31.80 24.21 24.64
C GLN A 442 -30.39 24.66 24.21
N ARG A 443 -30.21 24.81 22.89
CA ARG A 443 -29.04 25.32 22.12
C ARG A 443 -28.04 24.31 21.52
N LYS A 444 -28.54 23.29 20.80
CA LYS A 444 -27.93 22.85 19.53
C LYS A 444 -29.04 22.43 18.57
N SER A 445 -28.95 22.79 17.30
CA SER A 445 -29.83 22.28 16.25
C SER A 445 -29.59 20.77 16.11
N TYR A 446 -30.47 19.94 16.66
CA TYR A 446 -30.34 18.49 16.56
C TYR A 446 -30.54 18.05 15.11
N LYS A 447 -29.56 17.35 14.55
CA LYS A 447 -29.74 16.63 13.29
C LYS A 447 -30.40 15.29 13.59
N PHE A 448 -31.73 15.27 13.57
CA PHE A 448 -32.50 14.03 13.49
C PHE A 448 -32.82 13.76 12.03
N ILE A 449 -32.40 12.61 11.51
CA ILE A 449 -32.94 12.11 10.24
C ILE A 449 -33.94 11.03 10.60
N SER A 450 -35.24 11.37 10.52
CA SER A 450 -36.29 10.36 10.58
C SER A 450 -36.16 9.45 9.37
N VAL A 451 -35.79 8.19 9.63
CA VAL A 451 -35.69 7.12 8.63
C VAL A 451 -37.06 6.81 7.99
N LYS A 452 -38.17 7.35 8.51
CA LYS A 452 -39.51 7.17 7.93
C LYS A 452 -39.84 8.06 6.73
N LYS A 453 -38.94 8.96 6.30
CA LYS A 453 -39.00 9.62 4.98
C LYS A 453 -37.97 9.05 3.99
N ILE A 454 -37.47 7.84 4.26
CA ILE A 454 -36.36 7.23 3.50
C ILE A 454 -36.78 6.17 2.47
N ASP A 455 -38.05 5.76 2.44
CA ASP A 455 -38.55 4.89 1.37
C ASP A 455 -39.13 5.67 0.19
#